data_AF-A0A2E4WXX1-F1
#
_entry.id   AF-A0A2E4WXX1-F1
#
_cell.length_a   1.000
_cell.length_b   1.000
_cell.length_c   1.000
_cell.angle_alpha   90.00
_cell.angle_beta   90.00
_cell.angle_gamma   90.00
#
_symmetry.space_group_name_H-M   'P 1'
#
loop_
_entity.id
_entity.type
_entity.pdbx_description
1 polymer ?
#
loop_
_entity_poly.entity_id
_entity_poly.type
_entity_poly.pdbx_seq_one_letter_code
_entity_poly.pdbx_strand_id
1 'polypeptide(L)'
;MAHRILLTFLLVFVALTACGDPCEDLGTRVCNCRDSRSEINLCASQMQARMDLATADETSQGICMERLETCDCDALARGDWAACGLAEPPCAEGEDC
;
A
#
# COMPACT_ATOMS: atom_id res chain seq x y z
N MET A 1 28.34 30.24 -18.83
CA MET A 1 28.18 28.81 -19.20
C MET A 1 28.02 27.89 -17.98
N ALA A 2 28.64 28.18 -16.83
CA ALA A 2 28.47 27.41 -15.59
C ALA A 2 27.02 27.37 -15.04
N HIS A 3 26.22 28.42 -15.24
CA HIS A 3 24.85 28.52 -14.71
C HIS A 3 23.84 27.58 -15.40
N ARG A 4 24.07 27.26 -16.69
CA ARG A 4 23.21 26.34 -17.44
C ARG A 4 23.45 24.87 -17.05
N ILE A 5 24.68 24.52 -16.68
CA ILE A 5 25.04 23.18 -16.20
C ILE A 5 24.46 22.92 -14.80
N LEU A 6 24.42 23.96 -13.95
CA LEU A 6 23.89 23.89 -12.58
C LEU A 6 22.36 23.67 -12.55
N LEU A 7 21.63 24.27 -13.49
CA LEU A 7 20.17 24.10 -13.62
C LEU A 7 19.78 22.70 -14.12
N THR A 8 20.58 22.08 -15.01
CA THR A 8 20.30 20.72 -15.51
C THR A 8 20.52 19.67 -14.42
N PHE A 9 21.50 19.86 -13.54
CA PHE A 9 21.80 18.91 -12.46
C PHE A 9 20.71 18.90 -11.38
N LEU A 10 20.02 20.03 -11.17
CA LEU A 10 18.97 20.18 -10.15
C LEU A 10 17.62 19.58 -10.60
N LEU A 11 17.38 19.49 -11.92
CA LEU A 11 16.15 18.89 -12.47
C LEU A 11 16.17 17.36 -12.51
N VAL A 12 17.35 16.73 -12.58
CA VAL A 12 17.47 15.26 -12.62
C VAL A 12 17.28 14.62 -11.24
N PHE A 13 17.55 15.34 -10.15
CA PHE A 13 17.45 14.80 -8.79
C PHE A 13 16.00 14.69 -8.25
N VAL A 14 15.05 15.41 -8.83
CA VAL A 14 13.65 15.47 -8.33
C VAL A 14 12.82 14.25 -8.79
N ALA A 15 13.30 13.47 -9.76
CA ALA A 15 12.56 12.31 -10.28
C ALA A 15 12.74 11.01 -9.47
N LEU A 16 13.64 10.98 -8.49
CA LEU A 16 13.92 9.77 -7.67
C LEU A 16 13.14 9.74 -6.35
N THR A 17 12.31 10.74 -6.06
CA THR A 17 11.47 10.77 -4.85
C THR A 17 10.00 10.54 -5.18
N ALA A 18 9.69 9.62 -6.09
CA ALA A 18 8.38 8.96 -6.05
C ALA A 18 8.36 8.04 -4.82
N CYS A 19 8.41 8.65 -3.63
CA CYS A 19 8.34 8.01 -2.32
C CYS A 19 6.89 7.62 -2.01
N GLY A 20 6.21 6.97 -2.96
CA GLY A 20 4.96 6.28 -2.67
C GLY A 20 5.33 4.88 -2.21
N ASP A 21 4.98 4.51 -0.98
CA ASP A 21 5.15 3.13 -0.53
C ASP A 21 4.04 2.29 -1.18
N PRO A 22 4.37 1.38 -2.13
CA PRO A 22 3.37 0.60 -2.83
C PRO A 22 2.59 -0.32 -1.88
N CYS A 23 3.15 -0.67 -0.72
CA CYS A 23 2.43 -1.46 0.28
C CYS A 23 1.41 -0.60 1.04
N GLU A 24 1.71 0.67 1.29
CA GLU A 24 0.74 1.63 1.85
C GLU A 24 -0.42 1.86 0.88
N ASP A 25 -0.13 2.05 -0.42
CA ASP A 25 -1.16 2.19 -1.44
C ASP A 25 -2.03 0.93 -1.57
N LEU A 26 -1.41 -0.25 -1.53
CA LEU A 26 -2.13 -1.54 -1.54
C LEU A 26 -3.04 -1.67 -0.32
N GLY A 27 -2.51 -1.39 0.88
CA GLY A 27 -3.28 -1.46 2.12
C GLY A 27 -4.45 -0.47 2.12
N THR A 28 -4.22 0.75 1.65
CA THR A 28 -5.27 1.76 1.47
C THR A 28 -6.35 1.29 0.51
N ARG A 29 -5.97 0.66 -0.61
CA ARG A 29 -6.92 0.12 -1.58
C ARG A 29 -7.79 -0.99 -0.97
N VAL A 30 -7.18 -1.93 -0.25
CA VAL A 30 -7.89 -2.98 0.49
C VAL A 30 -8.86 -2.38 1.50
N CYS A 31 -8.42 -1.39 2.29
CA CYS A 31 -9.26 -0.79 3.32
C CYS A 31 -10.44 -0.01 2.72
N ASN A 32 -10.28 0.62 1.55
CA ASN A 32 -11.36 1.31 0.84
C ASN A 32 -12.46 0.37 0.31
N CYS A 33 -12.21 -0.94 0.27
CA CYS A 33 -13.22 -1.92 -0.13
C CYS A 33 -14.20 -2.29 1.01
N ARG A 34 -14.09 -1.66 2.19
CA ARG A 34 -14.97 -1.92 3.34
C ARG A 34 -16.32 -1.20 3.21
N ASP A 35 -17.35 -1.78 3.81
CA ASP A 35 -18.74 -1.32 3.67
C ASP A 35 -19.03 -0.06 4.52
N SER A 36 -18.32 0.12 5.63
CA SER A 36 -18.52 1.25 6.53
C SER A 36 -17.27 2.10 6.73
N ARG A 37 -17.46 3.42 6.95
CA ARG A 37 -16.35 4.33 7.31
C ARG A 37 -15.62 3.90 8.58
N SER A 38 -16.32 3.28 9.52
CA SER A 38 -15.72 2.77 10.76
C SER A 38 -14.73 1.65 10.46
N GLU A 39 -15.12 0.69 9.62
CA GLU A 39 -14.25 -0.41 9.18
C GLU A 39 -13.06 0.08 8.35
N ILE A 40 -13.26 1.08 7.47
CA ILE A 40 -12.17 1.70 6.71
C ILE A 40 -11.12 2.27 7.67
N ASN A 41 -11.56 3.03 8.68
CA ASN A 41 -10.66 3.66 9.65
C ASN A 41 -9.96 2.62 10.53
N LEU A 42 -10.66 1.58 10.96
CA LEU A 42 -10.09 0.48 11.74
C LEU A 42 -9.02 -0.25 10.91
N CYS A 43 -9.34 -0.59 9.66
CA CYS A 43 -8.41 -1.26 8.74
C CYS A 43 -7.16 -0.40 8.52
N ALA A 44 -7.32 0.89 8.23
CA ALA A 44 -6.20 1.81 8.04
C ALA A 44 -5.31 1.91 9.29
N SER A 45 -5.91 2.01 10.47
CA SER A 45 -5.17 2.05 11.74
C SER A 45 -4.39 0.77 12.01
N GLN A 46 -4.97 -0.40 11.73
CA GLN A 46 -4.28 -1.69 11.89
C GLN A 46 -3.15 -1.84 10.88
N MET A 47 -3.38 -1.45 9.63
CA MET A 47 -2.36 -1.49 8.58
C MET A 47 -1.18 -0.57 8.92
N GLN A 48 -1.45 0.66 9.36
CA GLN A 48 -0.42 1.59 9.81
C GLN A 48 0.40 0.99 10.95
N ALA A 49 -0.25 0.41 11.97
CA ALA A 49 0.45 -0.24 13.08
C ALA A 49 1.34 -1.41 12.61
N ARG A 50 0.94 -2.15 11.57
CA ARG A 50 1.78 -3.21 10.99
C ARG A 50 2.92 -2.66 10.15
N MET A 51 2.71 -1.60 9.37
CA MET A 51 3.78 -0.93 8.60
C MET A 51 4.80 -0.25 9.52
N ASP A 52 4.36 0.32 10.64
CA ASP A 52 5.27 0.89 11.63
C ASP A 52 6.18 -0.18 12.28
N LEU A 53 5.69 -1.43 12.36
CA LEU A 53 6.44 -2.58 12.86
C LEU A 53 7.24 -3.30 11.76
N ALA A 54 6.81 -3.21 10.50
CA ALA A 54 7.39 -3.88 9.36
C ALA A 54 8.08 -2.88 8.44
N THR A 55 9.41 -2.88 8.43
CA THR A 55 10.17 -2.13 7.42
C THR A 55 10.04 -2.89 6.09
N ALA A 56 9.25 -2.36 5.16
CA ALA A 56 9.12 -2.93 3.82
C ALA A 56 10.47 -2.84 3.10
N ASP A 57 11.10 -3.99 2.86
CA ASP A 57 12.30 -4.06 2.01
C ASP A 57 11.94 -3.89 0.53
N GLU A 58 12.94 -3.65 -0.32
CA GLU A 58 12.74 -3.46 -1.77
C GLU A 58 12.01 -4.65 -2.42
N THR A 59 12.16 -5.85 -1.86
CA THR A 59 11.47 -7.06 -2.34
C THR A 59 9.98 -7.00 -2.03
N SER A 60 9.64 -6.60 -0.80
CA SER A 60 8.26 -6.42 -0.33
C SER A 60 7.56 -5.33 -1.14
N GLN A 61 8.27 -4.23 -1.45
CA GLN A 61 7.75 -3.17 -2.31
C GLN A 61 7.42 -3.68 -3.72
N GLY A 62 8.30 -4.48 -4.32
CA GLY A 62 8.06 -5.09 -5.62
C GLY A 62 6.84 -6.01 -5.63
N ILE A 63 6.66 -6.81 -4.56
CA ILE A 63 5.47 -7.66 -4.40
C ILE A 63 4.22 -6.80 -4.27
N CYS A 64 4.22 -5.77 -3.43
CA CYS A 64 3.07 -4.89 -3.26
C CYS A 64 2.67 -4.19 -4.57
N MET A 65 3.65 -3.80 -5.39
CA MET A 65 3.42 -3.22 -6.71
C MET A 65 2.74 -4.20 -7.67
N GLU A 66 3.18 -5.47 -7.70
CA GLU A 66 2.53 -6.52 -8.50
C GLU A 66 1.10 -6.81 -8.00
N ARG A 67 0.90 -6.79 -6.68
CA ARG A 67 -0.41 -6.98 -6.06
C ARG A 67 -1.33 -5.80 -6.30
N LEU A 68 -0.83 -4.56 -6.43
CA LEU A 68 -1.66 -3.41 -6.77
C LEU A 68 -2.37 -3.55 -8.14
N GLU A 69 -1.77 -4.30 -9.08
CA GLU A 69 -2.40 -4.56 -10.37
C GLU A 69 -3.50 -5.62 -10.31
N THR A 70 -3.41 -6.54 -9.35
CA THR A 70 -4.28 -7.73 -9.24
C THR A 70 -5.28 -7.66 -8.09
N CYS A 71 -5.07 -6.77 -7.13
CA CYS A 71 -5.93 -6.54 -5.98
C CYS A 71 -7.10 -5.61 -6.36
N ASP A 72 -8.30 -6.17 -6.41
CA ASP A 72 -9.55 -5.44 -6.55
C ASP A 72 -10.56 -5.81 -5.45
N CYS A 73 -11.54 -4.94 -5.24
CA CYS A 73 -12.57 -5.17 -4.22
C CYS A 73 -13.41 -6.41 -4.52
N ASP A 74 -13.54 -6.79 -5.80
CA ASP A 74 -14.29 -7.98 -6.21
C ASP A 74 -13.56 -9.27 -5.81
N ALA A 75 -12.23 -9.31 -5.90
CA ALA A 75 -11.39 -10.41 -5.43
C ALA A 75 -11.52 -10.55 -3.91
N LEU A 76 -11.44 -9.45 -3.18
CA LEU A 76 -11.66 -9.44 -1.73
C LEU A 76 -13.07 -9.92 -1.37
N ALA A 77 -14.10 -9.47 -2.10
CA ALA A 77 -15.48 -9.90 -1.89
C ALA A 77 -15.70 -11.40 -2.22
N ARG A 78 -14.93 -11.96 -3.15
CA ARG A 78 -14.91 -13.40 -3.47
C ARG A 78 -14.06 -14.22 -2.49
N GLY A 79 -13.38 -13.58 -1.54
CA GLY A 79 -12.49 -14.23 -0.58
C GLY A 79 -11.09 -14.55 -1.12
N ASP A 80 -10.70 -13.96 -2.25
CA ASP A 80 -9.36 -14.06 -2.82
C ASP A 80 -8.42 -13.02 -2.18
N TRP A 81 -8.18 -13.17 -0.89
CA TRP A 81 -7.31 -12.28 -0.10
C TRP A 81 -5.84 -12.37 -0.55
N ALA A 82 -5.45 -13.51 -1.11
CA ALA A 82 -4.11 -13.75 -1.64
C ALA A 82 -3.81 -12.88 -2.88
N ALA A 83 -4.82 -12.50 -3.66
CA ALA A 83 -4.67 -11.51 -4.74
C ALA A 83 -4.14 -10.16 -4.23
N CYS A 84 -4.43 -9.82 -2.97
CA CYS A 84 -3.95 -8.61 -2.29
C CYS A 84 -2.75 -8.87 -1.36
N GLY A 85 -2.13 -10.05 -1.43
CA GLY A 85 -0.99 -10.40 -0.57
C GLY A 85 -1.34 -10.62 0.90
N LEU A 86 -2.63 -10.80 1.22
CA LEU A 86 -3.10 -11.08 2.56
C LEU A 86 -3.18 -12.59 2.77
N ALA A 87 -2.54 -13.07 3.85
CA ALA A 87 -2.56 -14.50 4.21
C ALA A 87 -3.93 -14.95 4.74
N GLU A 88 -4.69 -14.03 5.33
CA GLU A 88 -5.97 -14.27 5.99
C GLU A 88 -6.86 -13.02 5.86
N PRO A 89 -8.20 -13.17 5.91
CA PRO A 89 -9.10 -12.02 6.01
C PRO A 89 -8.77 -11.22 7.27
N PRO A 90 -8.74 -9.88 7.20
CA PRO A 90 -8.58 -9.11 8.42
C PRO A 90 -9.82 -9.31 9.29
N CYS A 91 -9.60 -9.35 10.60
CA CYS A 91 -10.61 -9.57 11.62
C CYS A 91 -11.80 -8.64 11.36
N ALA A 92 -12.97 -9.20 11.06
CA ALA A 92 -14.19 -8.42 10.96
C ALA A 92 -14.58 -7.91 12.35
N GLU A 93 -15.19 -6.72 12.42
CA GLU A 93 -15.68 -6.20 13.71
C GLU A 93 -16.71 -7.16 14.31
N GLY A 94 -16.34 -7.86 15.39
CA GLY A 94 -17.23 -8.76 16.14
C GLY A 94 -16.82 -10.23 16.21
N GLU A 95 -15.73 -10.63 15.56
CA GLU A 95 -15.18 -12.00 15.67
C GLU A 95 -13.87 -11.99 16.48
N ASP A 96 -13.79 -12.84 17.52
CA ASP A 96 -12.57 -13.10 18.28
C ASP A 96 -11.52 -13.75 17.36
N CYS A 97 -10.57 -12.95 16.89
CA CYS A 97 -9.43 -13.36 16.08
C CYS A 97 -8.13 -13.04 16.83
#